data_AF-A0A954LH06-F1
#
_entry.id   AF-A0A954LH06-F1
#
_cell.length_a   1.000
_cell.length_b   1.000
_cell.length_c   1.000
_cell.angle_alpha   90.00
_cell.angle_beta   90.00
_cell.angle_gamma   90.00
#
_symmetry.space_group_name_H-M   'P 1'
#
loop_
_entity.id
_entity.type
_entity.pdbx_description
1 polymer ?
#
loop_
_entity_poly.entity_id
_entity_poly.type
_entity_poly.pdbx_seq_one_letter_code
_entity_poly.pdbx_strand_id
1 'polypeptide(L)' 'LESGKVGGYGADVLDTEPPVPGHPLLAAKNCIVTSHIASRTYESVERQALRATHNLINYLNGDPDFIQANKF' A
#
# COMPACT_ATOMS: atom_id res chain seq x y z
N LEU A 1 6.26 -22.55 -1.14
CA LEU A 1 4.89 -23.08 -1.23
C LEU A 1 4.89 -24.51 -1.77
N GLU A 2 5.62 -24.76 -2.86
CA GLU A 2 5.76 -26.10 -3.46
C GLU A 2 6.17 -27.23 -2.49
N SER A 3 7.04 -26.95 -1.52
CA SER A 3 7.46 -27.96 -0.53
C SER A 3 6.36 -28.38 0.45
N GLY A 4 5.19 -27.73 0.45
CA GLY A 4 4.08 -28.01 1.36
C GLY A 4 4.27 -27.55 2.80
N LYS A 5 5.47 -27.07 3.19
CA LYS A 5 5.76 -26.56 4.55
C LYS A 5 4.84 -25.40 4.95
N VAL A 6 4.48 -24.56 3.99
CA VAL A 6 3.53 -23.46 4.15
C VAL A 6 2.30 -23.79 3.32
N GLY A 7 1.14 -23.94 3.97
CA GLY A 7 -0.10 -24.37 3.35
C GLY A 7 -0.73 -23.35 2.39
N GLY A 8 -0.43 -22.06 2.56
CA GLY A 8 -0.83 -21.01 1.63
C GLY A 8 -0.23 -19.65 2.00
N TYR A 9 -0.32 -18.69 1.08
CA TYR A 9 0.17 -17.32 1.25
C TYR A 9 -0.83 -16.32 0.68
N GLY A 10 -1.10 -15.26 1.44
CA GLY A 10 -1.93 -14.14 1.01
C GLY A 10 -1.15 -12.85 1.17
N ALA A 11 -1.13 -12.00 0.16
CA ALA A 11 -0.41 -10.73 0.20
C ALA A 11 -1.14 -9.62 -0.58
N ASP A 12 -1.05 -8.39 -0.09
CA ASP A 12 -1.46 -7.20 -0.83
C ASP A 12 -0.26 -6.48 -1.48
N VAL A 13 0.95 -6.91 -1.15
CA VAL A 13 2.20 -6.29 -1.62
C VAL A 13 3.18 -7.35 -2.08
N LEU A 14 4.09 -6.96 -2.97
CA LEU A 14 5.22 -7.78 -3.42
C LEU A 14 6.53 -7.00 -3.25
N ASP A 15 7.65 -7.69 -3.40
CA ASP A 15 8.98 -7.10 -3.28
C ASP A 15 9.27 -6.06 -4.38
N THR A 16 8.71 -6.27 -5.58
CA THR A 16 8.69 -5.31 -6.69
C THR A 16 7.26 -5.06 -7.15
N GLU A 17 6.90 -3.79 -7.31
CA GLU A 17 5.56 -3.37 -7.74
C GLU A 17 5.64 -2.46 -8.99
N PRO A 18 5.01 -2.85 -10.12
CA PRO A 18 4.29 -4.11 -10.35
C PRO A 18 5.24 -5.32 -10.43
N PRO A 19 4.76 -6.54 -10.14
CA PRO A 19 5.60 -7.74 -10.23
C PRO A 19 6.09 -7.98 -11.65
N VAL A 20 7.31 -8.49 -11.76
CA VAL A 20 7.88 -8.90 -13.05
C VAL A 20 7.08 -10.06 -13.66
N PRO A 21 7.03 -10.17 -15.00
CA PRO A 21 6.43 -11.33 -15.66
C PRO A 21 7.04 -12.64 -15.16
N GLY A 22 6.20 -13.63 -14.86
CA GLY A 22 6.65 -14.92 -14.34
C GLY A 22 6.98 -14.95 -12.85
N HIS A 23 6.60 -13.93 -12.09
CA HIS A 23 6.79 -13.92 -10.63
C HIS A 23 6.23 -15.20 -9.97
N PRO A 24 7.03 -15.97 -9.21
CA PRO A 24 6.68 -17.33 -8.79
C PRO A 24 5.42 -17.39 -7.91
N LEU A 25 5.16 -16.35 -7.11
CA LEU A 25 3.96 -16.28 -6.28
C LEU A 25 2.67 -16.09 -7.08
N LEU A 26 2.73 -15.54 -8.31
CA LEU A 26 1.54 -15.37 -9.16
C LEU A 26 1.12 -16.69 -9.83
N ALA A 27 2.03 -17.66 -9.93
CA ALA A 27 1.76 -18.98 -10.50
C ALA A 27 1.45 -20.05 -9.43
N ALA A 28 1.72 -19.77 -8.15
CA ALA A 28 1.55 -20.74 -7.07
C ALA A 28 0.06 -20.99 -6.77
N LYS A 29 -0.35 -22.26 -6.75
CA LYS A 29 -1.76 -22.68 -6.60
C LYS A 29 -2.40 -22.26 -5.27
N ASN A 30 -1.59 -22.15 -4.22
CA ASN A 30 -2.01 -21.78 -2.86
C ASN A 30 -1.55 -20.37 -2.49
N CYS A 31 -1.50 -19.46 -3.47
CA CYS A 31 -1.15 -18.06 -3.27
C CYS A 31 -2.26 -17.14 -3.80
N ILE A 32 -2.63 -16.13 -3.02
CA ILE A 32 -3.54 -15.06 -3.44
C ILE A 32 -2.80 -13.74 -3.28
N VAL A 33 -2.78 -12.94 -4.34
CA VAL A 33 -2.16 -11.61 -4.33
C VAL A 33 -3.18 -10.58 -4.78
N THR A 34 -3.33 -9.50 -4.02
CA THR A 34 -4.07 -8.30 -4.41
C THR A 34 -3.09 -7.18 -4.76
N SER A 35 -3.50 -6.26 -5.64
CA SER A 35 -2.59 -5.27 -6.24
C SER A 35 -2.47 -3.99 -5.42
N HIS A 36 -2.02 -4.10 -4.16
CA HIS A 36 -1.85 -2.97 -3.24
C HIS A 36 -3.13 -2.16 -3.04
N ILE A 37 -4.24 -2.85 -2.74
CA ILE A 37 -5.58 -2.27 -2.68
C ILE A 37 -6.15 -2.17 -1.26
N ALA A 38 -5.36 -2.44 -0.20
CA ALA A 38 -5.86 -2.43 1.17
C ALA A 38 -6.57 -1.13 1.56
N SER A 39 -6.10 0.04 1.11
CA SER A 39 -6.72 1.33 1.44
C SER A 39 -7.72 1.85 0.41
N ARG A 40 -8.07 1.07 -0.61
CA ARG A 40 -8.86 1.49 -1.78
C ARG A 40 -10.38 1.33 -1.56
N THR A 41 -10.90 1.81 -0.43
CA THR A 41 -12.35 2.04 -0.28
C THR A 41 -12.71 3.45 -0.73
N TYR A 42 -13.97 3.68 -1.12
CA TYR A 42 -14.44 4.99 -1.56
C TYR A 42 -14.15 6.09 -0.54
N GLU A 43 -14.45 5.83 0.73
CA GLU A 43 -14.29 6.80 1.81
C GLU A 43 -12.81 6.98 2.22
N SER A 44 -12.00 5.93 2.12
CA SER A 44 -10.58 6.00 2.47
C SER A 44 -9.80 6.84 1.46
N VAL A 45 -10.04 6.63 0.17
CA VAL A 45 -9.34 7.37 -0.90
C VAL A 45 -9.60 8.88 -0.78
N GLU A 46 -10.86 9.29 -0.55
CA GLU A 46 -11.21 10.70 -0.35
C GLU A 46 -10.50 11.29 0.87
N ARG A 47 -10.57 10.62 2.03
CA ARG A 47 -9.91 11.09 3.26
C ARG A 47 -8.39 11.21 3.11
N GLN A 48 -7.75 10.25 2.44
CA GLN A 48 -6.31 10.27 2.19
C GLN A 48 -5.91 11.46 1.31
N ALA A 49 -6.65 11.69 0.22
CA ALA A 49 -6.39 12.81 -0.70
C ALA A 49 -6.59 14.17 0.00
N LEU A 50 -7.67 14.34 0.75
CA LEU A 50 -7.94 15.56 1.50
C LEU A 50 -6.87 15.80 2.57
N ARG A 51 -6.50 14.78 3.36
CA ARG A 51 -5.47 14.95 4.39
C ARG A 51 -4.14 15.35 3.80
N ALA A 52 -3.68 14.69 2.73
CA ALA A 52 -2.43 15.05 2.06
C ALA A 52 -2.44 16.51 1.54
N THR A 53 -3.57 16.93 0.96
CA THR A 53 -3.74 18.29 0.42
C THR A 53 -3.74 19.34 1.53
N HIS A 54 -4.53 19.15 2.58
CA HIS A 54 -4.55 20.05 3.74
C HIS A 54 -3.20 20.10 4.45
N ASN A 55 -2.48 18.97 4.54
CA ASN A 55 -1.15 18.92 5.12
C ASN A 55 -0.18 19.90 4.45
N LEU A 56 -0.18 19.91 3.11
CA LEU A 56 0.67 20.78 2.31
C LEU A 56 0.29 22.25 2.50
N ILE A 57 -1.00 22.57 2.40
CA ILE A 57 -1.50 23.95 2.54
C ILE A 57 -1.18 24.51 3.93
N ASN A 58 -1.53 23.76 4.98
CA ASN A 58 -1.33 24.18 6.36
C ASN A 58 0.15 24.40 6.67
N TYR A 59 1.03 23.50 6.21
CA TYR A 59 2.47 23.68 6.38
C TYR A 59 2.98 24.96 5.73
N LEU A 60 2.56 25.25 4.49
CA LEU A 60 2.98 26.46 3.76
C LEU A 60 2.44 27.76 4.38
N ASN A 61 1.28 27.70 5.04
CA ASN A 61 0.69 28.84 5.75
C ASN A 61 1.28 29.06 7.16
N GLY A 62 2.05 28.10 7.68
CA GLY A 62 2.51 28.11 9.07
C GLY A 62 1.42 27.72 10.09
N ASP A 63 0.37 27.04 9.64
CA ASP A 63 -0.68 26.51 10.51
C ASP A 63 -0.16 25.31 11.31
N PRO A 64 -0.68 25.05 12.54
CA PRO A 64 -0.19 23.96 13.38
C PRO A 64 -0.76 22.58 13.03
N ASP A 65 -1.84 22.48 12.25
CA ASP A 65 -2.44 21.20 11.83
C ASP A 65 -1.74 20.64 10.57
N PHE A 66 -0.56 20.09 10.77
CA PHE A 66 0.11 19.27 9.76
C PHE A 66 0.83 18.08 10.41
N ILE A 67 0.93 17.02 9.62
CA ILE A 67 1.64 15.79 9.91
C ILE A 67 2.98 15.86 9.18
N GLN A 68 4.07 15.81 9.92
CA GLN A 68 5.44 15.82 9.40
C GLN A 68 6.20 14.64 9.98
N ALA A 69 6.74 13.79 9.11
CA ALA A 69 7.51 12.62 9.55
C ALA A 69 8.89 13.02 10.09
N ASN A 70 9.57 13.95 9.43
CA ASN A 70 10.95 14.34 9.75
C ASN A 70 11.03 15.85 9.99
N LYS A 71 11.67 16.27 11.09
CA LYS A 71 12.07 17.66 11.30
C LYS A 71 13.42 17.83 10.61
N PHE A 72 13.44 18.55 9.49
CA PHE A 72 14.68 18.95 8.82
C PHE A 72 15.41 20.01 9.65
#